data_AF-A0A6H5GDL2-F1
#
_entry.id   AF-A0A6H5GDL2-F1
#
_cell.length_a   1.000
_cell.length_b   1.000
_cell.length_c   1.000
_cell.angle_alpha   90.00
_cell.angle_beta   90.00
_cell.angle_gamma   90.00
#
_symmetry.space_group_name_H-M   'P 1'
#
loop_
_entity.id
_entity.type
_entity.pdbx_description
1 polymer ?
#
loop_
_entity_poly.entity_id
_entity_poly.type
_entity_poly.pdbx_seq_one_letter_code
_entity_poly.pdbx_strand_id
1 'polypeptide(L)'
;MYPKVKIVRATKREGLIRARLLGARHATAPVLTYLDSHCECATGWLEPLLDRIARDNTTVVCPVIDVIDDKSLEFMWRDSGVVNVGGFDWNLQ
;
A
#
# COMPACT_ATOMS: atom_id res chain seq x y z
N MET A 1 8.28 10.59 19.98
CA MET A 1 8.90 10.89 18.66
C MET A 1 9.03 9.58 17.89
N TYR A 2 8.75 9.54 16.58
CA TYR A 2 8.77 8.30 15.80
C TYR A 2 10.15 8.08 15.16
N PRO A 3 11.03 7.21 15.71
CA PRO A 3 12.44 7.14 15.33
C PRO A 3 12.68 6.64 13.89
N LYS A 4 11.73 5.89 13.32
CA LYS A 4 11.82 5.33 11.97
C LYS A 4 11.17 6.22 10.90
N VAL A 5 10.54 7.33 11.28
CA VAL A 5 9.79 8.19 10.34
C VAL A 5 10.70 9.28 9.79
N LYS A 6 10.71 9.42 8.46
CA LYS A 6 11.42 10.48 7.73
C LYS A 6 10.43 11.20 6.81
N ILE A 7 10.53 12.52 6.72
CA ILE A 7 9.73 13.34 5.81
C ILE A 7 10.63 13.80 4.66
N VAL A 8 10.32 13.36 3.44
CA VAL A 8 11.01 13.79 2.21
C VAL A 8 10.09 14.75 1.46
N ARG A 9 10.60 15.93 1.11
CA ARG A 9 9.81 16.99 0.44
C ARG A 9 10.31 17.20 -0.99
N ALA A 10 9.39 17.16 -1.95
CA ALA A 10 9.67 17.61 -3.31
C ALA A 10 9.75 19.15 -3.36
N THR A 11 10.54 19.70 -4.28
CA THR A 11 10.69 21.16 -4.46
C THR A 11 9.54 21.81 -5.23
N LYS A 12 8.69 20.98 -5.86
CA LYS A 12 7.50 21.39 -6.62
C LYS A 12 6.46 20.26 -6.65
N ARG A 13 5.28 20.51 -7.21
CA ARG A 13 4.23 19.48 -7.38
C ARG A 13 4.63 18.45 -8.44
N GLU A 14 4.87 17.21 -8.00
CA GLU A 14 5.36 16.14 -8.88
C GLU A 14 4.29 15.10 -9.29
N GLY A 15 3.18 15.02 -8.57
CA GLY A 15 2.19 13.95 -8.75
C GLY A 15 2.63 12.61 -8.15
N LEU A 16 1.68 11.66 -8.06
CA LEU A 16 1.85 10.42 -7.28
C LEU A 16 3.04 9.56 -7.72
N ILE A 17 3.22 9.35 -9.03
CA ILE A 17 4.26 8.47 -9.58
C ILE A 17 5.66 8.97 -9.19
N ARG A 18 5.95 10.25 -9.44
CA ARG A 18 7.26 10.84 -9.13
C ARG A 18 7.49 11.00 -7.62
N ALA A 19 6.42 11.21 -6.84
CA ALA A 19 6.50 11.20 -5.38
C ALA A 19 6.86 9.80 -4.82
N ARG A 20 6.24 8.73 -5.34
CA ARG A 20 6.59 7.34 -4.97
C ARG A 20 8.05 7.02 -5.32
N LEU A 21 8.50 7.39 -6.51
CA LEU A 21 9.91 7.21 -6.92
C LEU A 21 10.89 8.03 -6.06
N LEU A 22 10.51 9.23 -5.61
CA LEU A 22 11.32 10.02 -4.68
C LEU A 22 11.46 9.33 -3.33
N GLY A 23 10.38 8.75 -2.81
CA GLY A 23 10.41 7.93 -1.59
C GLY A 23 11.29 6.69 -1.76
N ALA A 24 11.12 5.96 -2.87
CA ALA A 24 11.89 4.75 -3.19
C ALA A 24 13.41 5.01 -3.19
N ARG A 25 13.87 6.13 -3.74
CA ARG A 25 15.30 6.50 -3.75
C ARG A 25 15.90 6.74 -2.35
N HIS A 26 15.07 7.01 -1.35
CA HIS A 26 15.50 7.21 0.04
C HIS A 26 15.34 5.94 0.90
N ALA A 27 14.65 4.93 0.38
CA ALA A 27 14.48 3.66 1.07
C ALA A 27 15.80 2.86 1.02
N THR A 28 16.07 2.15 2.11
CA THR A 28 17.28 1.31 2.27
C THR A 28 16.93 -0.16 2.53
N ALA A 29 15.65 -0.45 2.76
CA ALA A 29 15.14 -1.79 2.98
C ALA A 29 15.02 -2.55 1.65
N PRO A 30 15.12 -3.89 1.67
CA PRO A 30 15.01 -4.72 0.46
C PRO A 30 13.60 -4.79 -0.13
N VAL A 31 12.57 -4.43 0.66
CA VAL A 31 11.16 -4.45 0.23
C VAL A 31 10.57 -3.05 0.38
N LEU A 32 9.82 -2.62 -0.64
CA LEU A 32 9.05 -1.38 -0.62
C LEU A 32 7.56 -1.71 -0.44
N THR A 33 6.95 -1.18 0.62
CA THR A 33 5.51 -1.24 0.85
C THR A 33 4.94 0.17 0.71
N TYR A 34 4.09 0.38 -0.29
CA TYR A 34 3.42 1.67 -0.50
C TYR A 34 2.04 1.64 0.16
N LEU A 35 1.76 2.68 0.94
CA LEU A 35 0.44 2.95 1.51
C LEU A 35 0.03 4.38 1.12
N ASP A 36 -1.27 4.61 0.97
CA ASP A 36 -1.79 5.96 0.82
C ASP A 36 -1.90 6.63 2.20
N SER A 37 -2.06 7.96 2.21
CA SER A 37 -2.01 8.75 3.45
C SER A 37 -3.23 8.60 4.36
N HIS A 38 -4.19 7.77 3.95
CA HIS A 38 -5.53 7.62 4.53
C HIS A 38 -5.89 6.12 4.61
N CYS A 39 -4.94 5.31 5.04
CA CYS A 39 -5.13 3.88 5.28
C CYS A 39 -5.07 3.57 6.78
N GLU A 40 -5.80 2.54 7.21
CA GLU A 40 -5.66 1.90 8.52
C GLU A 40 -5.24 0.44 8.32
N CYS A 41 -4.33 -0.04 9.16
CA CYS A 41 -3.72 -1.37 9.00
C CYS A 41 -4.35 -2.38 9.95
N ALA A 42 -4.90 -3.48 9.41
CA ALA A 42 -5.37 -4.59 10.21
C ALA A 42 -4.22 -5.32 10.94
N THR A 43 -4.54 -6.06 12.01
CA THR A 43 -3.54 -6.87 12.70
C THR A 43 -3.00 -7.96 11.77
N GLY A 44 -1.68 -8.13 11.70
CA GLY A 44 -1.05 -9.17 10.89
C GLY A 44 -1.04 -8.91 9.37
N TRP A 45 -1.29 -7.67 8.94
CA TRP A 45 -1.40 -7.33 7.51
C TRP A 45 -0.08 -7.44 6.73
N LEU A 46 1.07 -7.33 7.41
CA LEU A 46 2.37 -7.16 6.74
C LEU A 46 3.10 -8.49 6.53
N GLU A 47 3.01 -9.40 7.51
CA GLU A 47 3.72 -10.68 7.54
C GLU A 47 3.39 -11.56 6.31
N PRO A 48 2.12 -11.72 5.87
CA PRO A 48 1.79 -12.51 4.68
C PRO A 48 2.39 -11.94 3.40
N LEU A 49 2.48 -10.60 3.30
CA LEU A 49 3.06 -9.93 2.13
C LEU A 49 4.58 -10.16 2.06
N LEU A 50 5.26 -9.98 3.19
CA LEU A 50 6.70 -10.18 3.27
C LEU A 50 7.09 -11.66 3.11
N ASP A 51 6.33 -12.59 3.71
CA ASP A 51 6.56 -14.03 3.56
C ASP A 51 6.45 -14.46 2.08
N ARG A 52 5.45 -13.96 1.35
CA ARG A 52 5.31 -14.29 -0.08
C ARG A 52 6.48 -13.76 -0.92
N ILE A 53 6.93 -12.52 -0.68
CA ILE A 53 8.11 -11.96 -1.36
C ILE A 53 9.38 -12.72 -0.98
N ALA A 54 9.52 -13.15 0.28
CA ALA A 54 10.68 -13.91 0.73
C ALA A 54 10.80 -15.28 0.04
N ARG A 55 9.67 -15.92 -0.30
CA ARG A 55 9.64 -17.19 -1.06
C ARG A 55 9.94 -16.99 -2.54
N ASP A 56 9.55 -15.85 -3.10
CA ASP A 56 9.79 -15.51 -4.50
C ASP A 56 9.87 -13.99 -4.68
N ASN A 57 11.10 -13.49 -4.87
CA ASN A 57 11.39 -12.06 -4.99
C ASN A 57 10.90 -11.43 -6.30
N THR A 58 10.41 -12.24 -7.24
CA THR A 58 9.78 -11.76 -8.49
C THR A 58 8.29 -11.51 -8.33
N THR A 59 7.68 -11.94 -7.21
CA THR A 59 6.27 -11.72 -6.93
C THR A 59 6.02 -10.30 -6.38
N VAL A 60 5.10 -9.56 -7.01
CA VAL A 60 4.50 -8.34 -6.44
C VAL A 60 3.20 -8.72 -5.75
N VAL A 61 3.04 -8.33 -4.48
CA VAL A 61 1.88 -8.66 -3.65
C VAL A 61 1.05 -7.43 -3.32
N CYS A 62 -0.26 -7.62 -3.13
CA CYS A 62 -1.20 -6.60 -2.71
C CYS A 62 -2.04 -7.15 -1.55
N PRO A 63 -2.30 -6.37 -0.49
CA PRO A 63 -3.28 -6.76 0.52
C PRO A 63 -4.70 -6.77 -0.07
N VAL A 64 -5.63 -7.43 0.61
CA VAL A 64 -7.04 -7.13 0.41
C VAL A 64 -7.29 -5.70 0.87
N ILE A 65 -7.96 -4.91 0.03
CA ILE A 65 -8.25 -3.49 0.32
C ILE A 65 -9.71 -3.40 0.77
N ASP A 66 -9.89 -3.32 2.09
CA ASP A 66 -11.19 -3.04 2.71
C ASP A 66 -11.52 -1.54 2.61
N VAL A 67 -12.81 -1.23 2.73
CA VAL A 67 -13.30 0.15 2.61
C VAL A 67 -13.46 0.75 4.00
N ILE A 68 -12.95 1.97 4.16
CA ILE A 68 -13.31 2.85 5.27
C ILE A 68 -14.30 3.88 4.72
N ASP A 69 -15.48 3.98 5.31
CA ASP A 69 -16.50 4.96 4.89
C ASP A 69 -15.99 6.39 5.10
N ASP A 70 -16.16 7.26 4.10
CA ASP A 70 -15.59 8.61 4.10
C ASP A 70 -16.32 9.59 5.03
N LYS A 71 -17.49 9.22 5.55
CA LYS A 71 -18.32 10.06 6.44
C LYS A 71 -18.35 9.54 7.86
N SER A 72 -18.54 8.24 8.05
CA SER A 72 -18.64 7.60 9.37
C SER A 72 -17.30 7.09 9.90
N LEU A 73 -16.29 6.94 9.02
CA LEU A 73 -15.04 6.23 9.30
C LEU A 73 -15.25 4.77 9.73
N GLU A 74 -16.40 4.17 9.38
CA GLU A 74 -16.67 2.77 9.63
C GLU A 74 -15.75 1.88 8.78
N PHE A 75 -15.03 0.97 9.44
CA PHE A 75 -14.21 -0.03 8.78
C PHE A 75 -15.06 -1.21 8.31
N MET A 76 -15.34 -1.27 7.01
CA MET A 76 -16.17 -2.30 6.39
C MET A 76 -15.31 -3.51 6.00
N TRP A 77 -14.99 -4.33 7.00
CA TRP A 77 -14.33 -5.61 6.78
C TRP A 77 -15.25 -6.58 6.01
N ARG A 78 -14.67 -7.28 5.03
CA ARG A 78 -15.37 -8.35 4.31
C ARG A 78 -14.85 -9.73 4.71
N ASP A 79 -15.77 -10.66 4.92
CA ASP A 79 -15.41 -12.06 5.13
C ASP A 79 -14.63 -12.61 3.93
N SER A 80 -13.58 -13.37 4.23
CA SER A 80 -12.59 -13.94 3.31
C SER A 80 -13.16 -14.97 2.32
N GLY A 81 -14.45 -15.29 2.40
CA GLY A 81 -15.10 -16.30 1.56
C GLY A 81 -15.12 -15.97 0.07
N VAL A 82 -15.07 -14.68 -0.30
CA VAL A 82 -14.95 -14.23 -1.70
C VAL A 82 -14.10 -12.95 -1.76
N VAL A 83 -12.90 -13.05 -2.33
CA VAL A 83 -12.00 -11.92 -2.57
C VAL A 83 -12.08 -11.52 -4.04
N ASN A 84 -12.35 -10.24 -4.30
CA ASN A 84 -12.26 -9.68 -5.64
C ASN A 84 -10.79 -9.42 -6.00
N VAL A 85 -10.42 -9.70 -7.25
CA VAL A 85 -9.08 -9.45 -7.78
C VAL A 85 -9.17 -8.35 -8.85
N GLY A 86 -8.13 -7.53 -8.96
CA GLY A 86 -8.09 -6.42 -9.93
C GLY A 86 -8.21 -6.89 -11.38
N GLY A 87 -8.93 -6.13 -12.18
CA GLY A 87 -9.06 -6.27 -13.62
C GLY A 87 -9.05 -4.90 -14.29
N PHE A 88 -9.35 -4.85 -15.59
CA PHE A 88 -9.53 -3.59 -16.31
C PHE A 88 -10.67 -3.73 -17.32
N ASP A 89 -11.34 -2.63 -17.61
CA ASP A 89 -12.27 -2.53 -18.73
C ASP A 89 -11.61 -1.88 -19.96
N TRP A 90 -12.32 -1.79 -21.07
CA TRP A 90 -11.79 -1.18 -22.30
C TRP A 90 -11.61 0.34 -22.22
N ASN A 91 -12.14 0.98 -21.19
CA ASN A 91 -11.90 2.39 -20.91
C ASN A 91 -10.63 2.60 -20.08
N LEU A 92 -9.98 1.52 -19.63
CA LEU A 92 -8.81 1.53 -18.75
C LEU A 92 -9.07 2.32 -17.46
N GLN A 93 -10.29 2.18 -16.91
CA GLN A 93 -10.65 2.73 -15.60
C GLN A 93 -10.25 1.82 -14.44
#